data_AF-A0A0C2WQP7-F1
#
_entry.id   AF-A0A0C2WQP7-F1
#
_cell.length_a   1.000
_cell.length_b   1.000
_cell.length_c   1.000
_cell.angle_alpha   90.00
_cell.angle_beta   90.00
_cell.angle_gamma   90.00
#
_symmetry.space_group_name_H-M   'P 1'
#
loop_
_entity.id
_entity.type
_entity.pdbx_description
1 polymer ?
#
loop_
_entity_poly.entity_id
_entity_poly.type
_entity_poly.pdbx_seq_one_letter_code
_entity_poly.pdbx_strand_id
1 'polypeptide(L)'
;MYVLSGLAGIGKSTVAYTIASRAAHLNLLGASFFFSRDEADRNNAKKFFTTIAYQLCVYNGTFAEAIGDALKTERGSAAATKDPQDQLRALILNPLRSIVQSRARPILVIVDALDECDEDDERDVVRGLSQLVRELPSFKVILTTLTRYQSVVGAIISVQRPLPVSTLAQLINIDVVEIREVLDNLQSVILLGSDNAPRIYHKSFPDYLTDEARCKDPRLQIDTRICHIRIATRCFEIMDKRLKRNILGLGDPARFMRNEDGLKKDEITDKQIQEKIPQQLRYACVYWDNHLEVAKIEDEALMNELEKFVDEHMLHWLEVLSLIRNFDLAHVAIRVVLKLLKPGSSDLRQLLSDALRFIGKFYELIKRSALHTYYSALPFTPSDSLLYRRYIKDAVDNVCSIEGGPENWDALVANITHGTHWESVDIIKFSLASTLFVSCSYKRLKIWDAVTGTPIFTIAGDS
;
A
#
# COMPACT_ATOMS: atom_id res chain seq x y z
N MET A 1 9.03 -9.50 27.24
CA MET A 1 8.18 -8.51 26.55
C MET A 1 8.19 -8.88 25.09
N TYR A 2 7.04 -8.89 24.44
CA TYR A 2 6.90 -9.13 23.01
C TYR A 2 6.45 -7.82 22.36
N VAL A 3 7.15 -7.40 21.31
CA VAL A 3 6.82 -6.18 20.58
C VAL A 3 6.39 -6.58 19.17
N LEU A 4 5.17 -6.19 18.80
CA LEU A 4 4.58 -6.37 17.49
C LEU A 4 4.61 -5.03 16.74
N SER A 5 5.65 -4.83 15.94
CA SER A 5 5.83 -3.64 15.12
C SER A 5 5.43 -3.89 13.67
N GLY A 6 4.83 -2.90 13.01
CA GLY A 6 4.44 -2.97 11.59
C GLY A 6 3.39 -1.92 11.23
N LEU A 7 3.04 -1.73 9.95
CA LEU A 7 2.19 -0.61 9.50
C LEU A 7 0.83 -0.48 10.18
N ALA A 8 0.22 0.70 10.08
CA ALA A 8 -1.20 0.88 10.33
C ALA A 8 -2.01 -0.02 9.39
N GLY A 9 -3.09 -0.62 9.88
CA GLY A 9 -4.00 -1.42 9.06
C GLY A 9 -3.65 -2.89 8.87
N ILE A 10 -2.43 -3.36 9.18
CA ILE A 10 -2.05 -4.79 8.98
C ILE A 10 -2.61 -5.74 10.05
N GLY A 11 -3.57 -5.28 10.84
CA GLY A 11 -4.21 -6.09 11.88
C GLY A 11 -3.41 -6.21 13.18
N LYS A 12 -2.42 -5.37 13.48
CA LYS A 12 -1.71 -5.41 14.79
C LYS A 12 -2.67 -5.24 15.97
N SER A 13 -3.53 -4.22 15.91
CA SER A 13 -4.58 -4.00 16.90
C SER A 13 -5.59 -5.14 16.92
N THR A 14 -5.89 -5.75 15.76
CA THR A 14 -6.71 -6.97 15.67
C THR A 14 -6.06 -8.15 16.39
N VAL A 15 -4.75 -8.36 16.21
CA VAL A 15 -3.97 -9.40 16.90
C VAL A 15 -3.93 -9.11 18.40
N ALA A 16 -3.63 -7.87 18.81
CA ALA A 16 -3.60 -7.45 20.20
C ALA A 16 -4.98 -7.67 20.87
N TYR A 17 -6.06 -7.25 20.22
CA TYR A 17 -7.43 -7.46 20.67
C TYR A 17 -7.80 -8.94 20.76
N THR A 18 -7.44 -9.74 19.76
CA THR A 18 -7.70 -11.19 19.73
C THR A 18 -6.98 -11.89 20.87
N ILE A 19 -5.72 -11.54 21.12
CA ILE A 19 -4.95 -12.08 22.23
C ILE A 19 -5.53 -11.62 23.56
N ALA A 20 -5.97 -10.36 23.69
CA ALA A 20 -6.64 -9.84 24.89
C ALA A 20 -7.90 -10.64 25.20
N SER A 21 -8.79 -10.80 24.22
CA SER A 21 -10.03 -11.55 24.35
C SER A 21 -9.77 -13.00 24.78
N ARG A 22 -8.85 -13.69 24.09
CA ARG A 22 -8.50 -15.08 24.43
C ARG A 22 -7.87 -15.19 25.82
N ALA A 23 -7.01 -14.24 26.21
CA ALA A 23 -6.40 -14.23 27.53
C ALA A 23 -7.41 -13.92 28.64
N ALA A 24 -8.43 -13.09 28.39
CA ALA A 24 -9.52 -12.82 29.33
C ALA A 24 -10.32 -14.09 29.61
N HIS A 25 -10.67 -14.87 28.58
CA HIS A 25 -11.35 -16.16 28.73
C HIS A 25 -10.54 -17.18 29.54
N LEU A 26 -9.21 -17.12 29.47
CA LEU A 26 -8.31 -17.99 30.24
C LEU A 26 -7.98 -17.44 31.65
N ASN A 27 -8.56 -16.30 32.02
CA ASN A 27 -8.25 -15.54 33.24
C ASN A 27 -6.75 -15.21 33.38
N LEU A 28 -6.10 -14.91 32.26
CA LEU A 28 -4.69 -14.51 32.18
C LEU A 28 -4.54 -13.02 31.89
N LEU A 29 -5.56 -12.33 31.37
CA LEU A 29 -5.51 -10.90 31.08
C LEU A 29 -5.58 -10.10 32.39
N GLY A 30 -4.44 -9.55 32.82
CA GLY A 30 -4.36 -8.68 33.98
C GLY A 30 -4.73 -7.23 33.67
N ALA A 31 -4.30 -6.73 32.52
CA ALA A 31 -4.66 -5.39 32.07
C ALA A 31 -4.51 -5.23 30.54
N SER A 32 -5.22 -4.26 29.97
CA SER A 32 -5.07 -3.80 28.60
C SER A 32 -5.19 -2.27 28.52
N PHE A 33 -4.33 -1.64 27.74
CA PHE A 33 -4.38 -0.21 27.46
C PHE A 33 -4.15 0.04 25.96
N PHE A 34 -5.02 0.85 25.36
CA PHE A 34 -4.97 1.17 23.94
C PHE A 34 -4.75 2.67 23.84
N PHE A 35 -3.57 3.09 23.42
CA PHE A 35 -3.30 4.50 23.16
C PHE A 35 -4.17 4.98 22.00
N SER A 36 -4.56 6.25 22.05
CA SER A 36 -5.40 6.87 21.02
C SER A 36 -5.12 8.35 20.95
N ARG A 37 -4.76 8.85 19.76
CA ARG A 37 -4.50 10.30 19.55
C ARG A 37 -5.74 11.17 19.79
N ASP A 38 -6.92 10.62 19.54
CA ASP A 38 -8.20 11.34 19.58
C ASP A 38 -8.77 11.48 21.00
N GLU A 39 -8.19 10.81 22.00
CA GLU A 39 -8.67 10.83 23.37
C GLU A 39 -7.62 11.42 24.32
N ALA A 40 -7.94 12.57 24.93
CA ALA A 40 -7.04 13.31 25.82
C ALA A 40 -6.52 12.51 27.04
N ASP A 41 -7.24 11.47 27.43
CA ASP A 41 -6.85 10.57 28.52
C ASP A 41 -5.99 9.38 28.07
N ARG A 42 -5.87 9.16 26.75
CA ARG A 42 -5.18 8.02 26.12
C ARG A 42 -4.15 8.43 25.07
N ASN A 43 -3.92 9.73 24.84
CA ASN A 43 -2.86 10.23 23.97
C ASN A 43 -1.53 10.50 24.70
N ASN A 44 -1.46 10.25 26.02
CA ASN A 44 -0.27 10.46 26.84
C ASN A 44 -0.16 9.40 27.95
N ALA A 45 0.99 9.33 28.62
CA ALA A 45 1.29 8.31 29.63
C ALA A 45 0.85 8.70 31.06
N LYS A 46 0.26 9.89 31.28
CA LYS A 46 -0.09 10.37 32.64
C LYS A 46 -1.04 9.44 33.37
N LYS A 47 -1.94 8.76 32.66
CA LYS A 47 -2.90 7.80 33.22
C LYS A 47 -2.54 6.34 32.95
N PHE A 48 -1.42 6.08 32.29
CA PHE A 48 -1.08 4.75 31.79
C PHE A 48 -0.94 3.74 32.94
N PHE A 49 0.02 3.94 33.84
CA PHE A 49 0.28 2.98 34.93
C PHE A 49 -0.81 3.00 36.01
N THR A 50 -1.48 4.12 36.25
CA THR A 50 -2.66 4.16 37.14
C THR A 50 -3.80 3.31 36.60
N THR A 51 -4.04 3.33 35.28
CA THR A 51 -5.07 2.50 34.63
C THR A 51 -4.71 1.02 34.68
N ILE A 52 -3.44 0.67 34.43
CA ILE A 52 -2.96 -0.70 34.59
C ILE A 52 -3.14 -1.17 36.04
N ALA A 53 -2.76 -0.36 37.03
CA ALA A 53 -2.93 -0.68 38.45
C ALA A 53 -4.40 -0.91 38.83
N TYR A 54 -5.31 -0.04 38.36
CA TYR A 54 -6.74 -0.20 38.57
C TYR A 54 -7.27 -1.52 37.99
N GLN A 55 -6.92 -1.85 36.75
CA GLN A 55 -7.34 -3.10 36.13
C GLN A 55 -6.79 -4.33 36.87
N LEU A 56 -5.58 -4.25 37.42
CA LEU A 56 -5.02 -5.31 38.26
C LEU A 56 -5.78 -5.50 39.57
N CYS A 57 -6.33 -4.43 40.17
CA CYS A 57 -7.23 -4.55 41.32
C CYS A 57 -8.51 -5.32 40.95
N VAL A 58 -9.10 -5.03 39.78
CA VAL A 58 -10.29 -5.74 39.29
C VAL A 58 -9.98 -7.22 38.98
N TYR A 59 -8.78 -7.48 38.46
CA TYR A 59 -8.33 -8.82 38.11
C TYR A 59 -8.15 -9.76 39.32
N ASN A 60 -7.71 -9.24 40.48
CA ASN A 60 -7.40 -10.06 41.64
C ASN A 60 -7.57 -9.31 42.97
N GLY A 61 -8.34 -9.87 43.89
CA GLY A 61 -8.61 -9.25 45.20
C GLY A 61 -7.37 -9.01 46.06
N THR A 62 -6.38 -9.91 46.02
CA THR A 62 -5.10 -9.72 46.75
C THR A 62 -4.28 -8.57 46.17
N PHE A 63 -4.37 -8.34 44.85
CA PHE A 63 -3.77 -7.15 44.24
C PHE A 63 -4.53 -5.90 44.66
N ALA A 64 -5.86 -5.94 44.73
CA ALA A 64 -6.67 -4.82 45.19
C ALA A 64 -6.30 -4.39 46.62
N GLU A 65 -6.13 -5.35 47.54
CA GLU A 65 -5.69 -5.08 48.91
C GLU A 65 -4.31 -4.44 48.95
N ALA A 66 -3.32 -5.02 48.27
CA ALA A 66 -1.95 -4.53 48.30
C ALA A 66 -1.78 -3.15 47.64
N ILE A 67 -2.43 -2.92 46.50
CA ILE A 67 -2.43 -1.62 45.82
C ILE A 67 -3.21 -0.60 46.66
N GLY A 68 -4.33 -1.02 47.26
CA GLY A 68 -5.12 -0.19 48.17
C GLY A 68 -4.33 0.26 49.40
N ASP A 69 -3.54 -0.63 49.99
CA ASP A 69 -2.67 -0.29 51.12
C ASP A 69 -1.53 0.63 50.70
N ALA A 70 -0.97 0.44 49.52
CA ALA A 70 0.02 1.37 48.96
C ALA A 70 -0.57 2.78 48.78
N LEU A 71 -1.81 2.89 48.29
CA LEU A 71 -2.52 4.16 48.11
C LEU A 71 -2.82 4.90 49.42
N LYS A 72 -2.93 4.20 50.56
CA LYS A 72 -3.08 4.83 51.90
C LYS A 72 -1.80 5.50 52.38
N THR A 73 -0.65 5.19 51.80
CA THR A 73 0.62 5.83 52.13
C THR A 73 0.75 7.19 51.43
N GLU A 74 1.43 8.14 52.05
CA GLU A 74 1.70 9.47 51.46
C GLU A 74 2.37 9.35 50.08
N ARG A 75 3.32 8.40 49.94
CA ARG A 75 4.02 8.12 48.69
C ARG A 75 3.12 7.54 47.61
N GLY A 76 2.20 6.64 47.96
CA GLY A 76 1.29 6.02 46.98
C GLY A 76 0.16 6.97 46.55
N SER A 77 -0.39 7.75 47.48
CA SER A 77 -1.38 8.79 47.17
C SER A 77 -0.80 9.84 46.21
N ALA A 78 0.42 10.32 46.47
CA ALA A 78 1.08 11.28 45.60
C ALA A 78 1.51 10.68 44.25
N ALA A 79 1.77 9.38 44.17
CA ALA A 79 2.24 8.75 42.94
C ALA A 79 1.21 8.78 41.81
N ALA A 80 -0.10 8.82 42.11
CA ALA A 80 -1.16 8.84 41.10
C ALA A 80 -1.12 10.07 40.19
N THR A 81 -0.46 11.15 40.60
CA THR A 81 -0.31 12.40 39.83
C THR A 81 1.12 12.68 39.40
N LYS A 82 2.04 11.71 39.60
CA LYS A 82 3.45 11.82 39.23
C LYS A 82 3.74 11.22 37.86
N ASP A 83 5.01 11.25 37.45
CA ASP A 83 5.49 10.66 36.21
C ASP A 83 5.25 9.14 36.15
N PRO A 84 5.23 8.55 34.94
CA PRO A 84 4.95 7.14 34.74
C PRO A 84 5.86 6.20 35.55
N GLN A 85 7.11 6.57 35.80
CA GLN A 85 8.05 5.70 36.52
C GLN A 85 7.72 5.62 38.01
N ASP A 86 7.37 6.75 38.62
CA ASP A 86 6.93 6.80 40.01
C ASP A 86 5.59 6.07 40.20
N GLN A 87 4.65 6.22 39.25
CA GLN A 87 3.39 5.45 39.23
C GLN A 87 3.66 3.95 39.22
N LEU A 88 4.48 3.46 38.27
CA LEU A 88 4.82 2.05 38.15
C LEU A 88 5.43 1.50 39.44
N ARG A 89 6.39 2.21 40.03
CA ARG A 89 7.08 1.78 41.25
C ARG A 89 6.14 1.70 42.43
N ALA A 90 5.39 2.77 42.69
CA ALA A 90 4.55 2.89 43.88
C ALA A 90 3.29 2.02 43.81
N LEU A 91 2.68 1.89 42.62
CA LEU A 91 1.37 1.26 42.47
C LEU A 91 1.42 -0.19 41.98
N ILE A 92 2.52 -0.63 41.36
CA ILE A 92 2.60 -1.98 40.76
C ILE A 92 3.81 -2.75 41.28
N LEU A 93 5.02 -2.22 41.13
CA LEU A 93 6.24 -2.98 41.49
C LEU A 93 6.32 -3.25 42.98
N ASN A 94 6.30 -2.21 43.81
CA ASN A 94 6.46 -2.36 45.25
C ASN A 94 5.32 -3.19 45.89
N PRO A 95 4.03 -2.95 45.57
CA PRO A 95 2.94 -3.67 46.23
C PRO A 95 2.84 -5.14 45.79
N LEU A 96 3.14 -5.44 44.53
CA LEU A 96 2.87 -6.77 43.98
C LEU A 96 4.08 -7.72 44.04
N ARG A 97 5.29 -7.22 44.33
CA ARG A 97 6.53 -8.00 44.27
C ARG A 97 6.48 -9.29 45.08
N SER A 98 6.05 -9.25 46.33
CA SER A 98 5.95 -10.44 47.19
C SER A 98 4.85 -11.40 46.76
N ILE A 99 3.76 -10.87 46.19
CA ILE A 99 2.56 -11.64 45.83
C ILE A 99 2.82 -12.48 44.58
N VAL A 100 3.53 -11.92 43.59
CA VAL A 100 3.74 -12.60 42.30
C VAL A 100 5.00 -13.47 42.25
N GLN A 101 5.89 -13.38 43.24
CA GLN A 101 7.12 -14.18 43.33
C GLN A 101 6.87 -15.70 43.29
N SER A 102 5.77 -16.17 43.88
CA SER A 102 5.41 -17.59 43.94
C SER A 102 4.37 -17.99 42.87
N ARG A 103 4.00 -17.08 41.97
CA ARG A 103 2.90 -17.29 41.02
C ARG A 103 3.38 -18.04 39.77
N ALA A 104 2.89 -19.26 39.58
CA ALA A 104 3.19 -20.09 38.41
C ALA A 104 2.49 -19.66 37.12
N ARG A 105 1.29 -19.04 37.21
CA ARG A 105 0.52 -18.60 36.05
C ARG A 105 0.90 -17.18 35.60
N PRO A 106 1.11 -16.93 34.29
CA PRO A 106 1.46 -15.62 33.80
C PRO A 106 0.30 -14.64 33.94
N ILE A 107 0.63 -13.35 34.06
CA ILE A 107 -0.30 -12.22 34.01
C ILE A 107 0.03 -11.45 32.74
N LEU A 108 -0.92 -11.37 31.82
CA LEU A 108 -0.73 -10.71 30.55
C LEU A 108 -1.16 -9.24 30.65
N VAL A 109 -0.29 -8.35 30.19
CA VAL A 109 -0.58 -6.94 29.96
C VAL A 109 -0.46 -6.66 28.46
N ILE A 110 -1.50 -6.07 27.87
CA ILE A 110 -1.52 -5.72 26.46
C ILE A 110 -1.50 -4.20 26.32
N VAL A 111 -0.60 -3.70 25.50
CA VAL A 111 -0.44 -2.29 25.19
C VAL A 111 -0.49 -2.15 23.68
N ASP A 112 -1.50 -1.46 23.18
CA ASP A 112 -1.69 -1.27 21.75
C ASP A 112 -1.41 0.18 21.34
N ALA A 113 -0.89 0.33 20.12
CA ALA A 113 -0.67 1.59 19.42
C ALA A 113 0.21 2.58 20.20
N LEU A 114 1.34 2.13 20.78
CA LEU A 114 2.20 3.01 21.59
C LEU A 114 2.66 4.27 20.82
N ASP A 115 2.79 4.17 19.51
CA ASP A 115 3.09 5.28 18.61
C ASP A 115 1.98 6.37 18.53
N GLU A 116 0.82 6.14 19.13
CA GLU A 116 -0.27 7.10 19.31
C GLU A 116 -0.20 7.90 20.62
N CYS A 117 0.85 7.71 21.43
CA CYS A 117 1.14 8.55 22.59
C CYS A 117 2.11 9.71 22.27
N ASP A 118 2.17 10.72 23.13
CA ASP A 118 3.14 11.81 23.06
C ASP A 118 4.59 11.27 22.93
N GLU A 119 5.41 11.88 22.05
CA GLU A 119 6.74 11.33 21.70
C GLU A 119 7.69 11.19 22.90
N ASP A 120 7.61 12.12 23.85
CA ASP A 120 8.42 12.07 25.09
C ASP A 120 7.99 10.92 26.01
N ASP A 121 6.72 10.53 25.97
CA ASP A 121 6.12 9.51 26.83
C ASP A 121 6.40 8.08 26.35
N GLU A 122 6.59 7.86 25.04
CA GLU A 122 6.86 6.53 24.46
C GLU A 122 8.05 5.86 25.16
N ARG A 123 9.13 6.61 25.39
CA ARG A 123 10.33 6.09 26.05
C ARG A 123 10.07 5.70 27.49
N ASP A 124 9.30 6.49 28.21
CA ASP A 124 8.99 6.25 29.62
C ASP A 124 8.08 5.03 29.78
N VAL A 125 7.13 4.83 28.86
CA VAL A 125 6.29 3.64 28.80
C VAL A 125 7.12 2.39 28.51
N VAL A 126 7.98 2.40 27.49
CA VAL A 126 8.85 1.25 27.16
C VAL A 126 9.79 0.94 28.32
N ARG A 127 10.40 1.96 28.93
CA ARG A 127 11.29 1.81 30.09
C ARG A 127 10.53 1.18 31.27
N GLY A 128 9.33 1.67 31.55
CA GLY A 128 8.48 1.15 32.62
C GLY A 128 8.04 -0.29 32.38
N LEU A 129 7.53 -0.62 31.19
CA LEU A 129 7.13 -1.99 30.85
C LEU A 129 8.31 -2.97 30.87
N SER A 130 9.49 -2.51 30.45
CA SER A 130 10.73 -3.29 30.53
C SER A 130 11.12 -3.55 31.99
N GLN A 131 10.99 -2.54 32.87
CA GLN A 131 11.21 -2.71 34.30
C GLN A 131 10.21 -3.69 34.91
N LEU A 132 8.93 -3.61 34.54
CA LEU A 132 7.88 -4.50 35.00
C LEU A 132 8.19 -5.97 34.71
N VAL A 133 8.50 -6.31 33.46
CA VAL A 133 8.78 -7.70 33.07
C VAL A 133 10.08 -8.22 33.70
N ARG A 134 11.06 -7.33 33.92
CA ARG A 134 12.33 -7.69 34.55
C ARG A 134 12.18 -7.98 36.04
N GLU A 135 11.44 -7.14 36.76
CA GLU A 135 11.31 -7.25 38.22
C GLU A 135 10.20 -8.21 38.66
N LEU A 136 9.15 -8.36 37.84
CA LEU A 136 8.03 -9.26 38.09
C LEU A 136 7.89 -10.27 36.91
N PRO A 137 8.68 -11.36 36.85
CA PRO A 137 8.77 -12.24 35.68
C PRO A 137 7.47 -12.96 35.28
N SER A 138 6.52 -13.06 36.22
CA SER A 138 5.16 -13.59 35.97
C SER A 138 4.34 -12.66 35.08
N PHE A 139 4.71 -11.37 34.96
CA PHE A 139 4.12 -10.47 33.98
C PHE A 139 4.70 -10.71 32.60
N LYS A 140 3.82 -10.88 31.62
CA LYS A 140 4.13 -10.89 30.19
C LYS A 140 3.47 -9.67 29.57
N VAL A 141 4.23 -8.94 28.75
CA VAL A 141 3.75 -7.75 28.05
C VAL A 141 3.75 -8.01 26.55
N ILE A 142 2.66 -7.68 25.88
CA ILE A 142 2.58 -7.55 24.41
C ILE A 142 2.37 -6.07 24.11
N LEU A 143 3.24 -5.51 23.28
CA LEU A 143 3.26 -4.11 22.89
C LEU A 143 3.11 -4.00 21.37
N THR A 144 2.30 -3.08 20.85
CA THR A 144 2.29 -2.75 19.41
C THR A 144 2.77 -1.32 19.16
N THR A 145 3.53 -1.07 18.07
CA THR A 145 4.07 0.27 17.71
C THR A 145 4.32 0.42 16.18
N LEU A 146 4.36 1.66 15.68
CA LEU A 146 4.83 2.08 14.35
C LEU A 146 6.22 2.72 14.40
N THR A 147 7.16 2.30 13.54
CA THR A 147 8.39 3.06 13.30
C THR A 147 8.18 4.11 12.20
N ARG A 148 7.82 5.35 12.61
CA ARG A 148 7.57 6.48 11.69
C ARG A 148 8.76 6.74 10.74
N TYR A 149 9.98 6.76 11.28
CA TYR A 149 11.23 6.89 10.50
C TYR A 149 11.33 5.85 9.38
N GLN A 150 11.18 4.56 9.70
CA GLN A 150 11.38 3.49 8.73
C GLN A 150 10.31 3.52 7.63
N SER A 151 9.08 3.92 7.95
CA SER A 151 8.01 4.05 6.97
C SER A 151 8.28 5.21 6.00
N VAL A 152 8.68 6.38 6.51
CA VAL A 152 8.97 7.55 5.68
C VAL A 152 10.23 7.34 4.83
N VAL A 153 11.35 7.00 5.47
CA VAL A 153 12.63 6.82 4.77
C VAL A 153 12.57 5.62 3.83
N GLY A 154 11.97 4.51 4.26
CA GLY A 154 11.77 3.34 3.41
C GLY A 154 10.93 3.66 2.18
N ALA A 155 9.88 4.48 2.31
CA ALA A 155 9.10 4.92 1.16
C ALA A 155 9.91 5.82 0.21
N ILE A 156 10.67 6.78 0.73
CA ILE A 156 11.54 7.65 -0.09
C ILE A 156 12.56 6.83 -0.89
N ILE A 157 13.08 5.74 -0.30
CA ILE A 157 14.01 4.82 -0.96
C ILE A 157 13.30 3.98 -2.03
N SER A 158 12.08 3.51 -1.76
CA SER A 158 11.39 2.52 -2.60
C SER A 158 10.57 3.11 -3.75
N VAL A 159 10.23 4.41 -3.73
CA VAL A 159 9.44 5.02 -4.81
C VAL A 159 10.24 5.18 -6.10
N GLN A 160 9.60 4.90 -7.24
CA GLN A 160 10.23 4.85 -8.56
C GLN A 160 10.62 6.25 -9.06
N ARG A 161 9.98 7.29 -8.52
CA ARG A 161 10.29 8.69 -8.75
C ARG A 161 10.07 9.48 -7.45
N PRO A 162 10.85 10.53 -7.18
CA PRO A 162 10.60 11.42 -6.04
C PRO A 162 9.18 11.98 -6.10
N LEU A 163 8.45 11.89 -4.98
CA LEU A 163 7.08 12.35 -4.86
C LEU A 163 7.01 13.57 -3.93
N PRO A 164 6.19 14.59 -4.22
CA PRO A 164 5.95 15.67 -3.26
C PRO A 164 5.49 15.11 -1.92
N VAL A 165 5.88 15.74 -0.80
CA VAL A 165 5.52 15.28 0.56
C VAL A 165 4.03 15.05 0.72
N SER A 166 3.18 15.88 0.11
CA SER A 166 1.71 15.70 0.14
C SER A 166 1.25 14.43 -0.58
N THR A 167 1.88 14.07 -1.69
CA THR A 167 1.60 12.83 -2.42
C THR A 167 2.16 11.62 -1.67
N LEU A 168 3.37 11.74 -1.12
CA LEU A 168 3.97 10.70 -0.30
C LEU A 168 3.12 10.40 0.94
N ALA A 169 2.65 11.45 1.63
CA ALA A 169 1.73 11.37 2.77
C ALA A 169 0.47 10.57 2.44
N GLN A 170 -0.14 10.84 1.28
CA GLN A 170 -1.33 10.11 0.83
C GLN A 170 -1.01 8.67 0.40
N LEU A 171 0.17 8.43 -0.17
CA LEU A 171 0.61 7.10 -0.60
C LEU A 171 0.87 6.18 0.60
N ILE A 172 1.58 6.67 1.62
CA ILE A 172 1.94 5.86 2.79
C ILE A 172 0.99 6.03 3.98
N ASN A 173 0.04 6.96 3.87
CA ASN A 173 -0.96 7.34 4.88
C ASN A 173 -0.31 7.74 6.22
N ILE A 174 0.60 8.70 6.13
CA ILE A 174 1.23 9.38 7.26
C ILE A 174 0.98 10.88 7.07
N ASP A 175 0.71 11.60 8.15
CA ASP A 175 0.44 13.03 8.06
C ASP A 175 1.63 13.82 7.48
N VAL A 176 1.32 14.91 6.78
CA VAL A 176 2.35 15.77 6.16
C VAL A 176 3.29 16.35 7.21
N VAL A 177 2.78 16.70 8.40
CA VAL A 177 3.57 17.22 9.51
C VAL A 177 4.55 16.15 10.01
N GLU A 178 4.08 14.93 10.23
CA GLU A 178 4.93 13.81 10.68
C GLU A 178 6.03 13.47 9.66
N ILE A 179 5.74 13.52 8.36
CA ILE A 179 6.77 13.34 7.33
C ILE A 179 7.80 14.47 7.41
N ARG A 180 7.37 15.73 7.59
CA ARG A 180 8.28 16.88 7.71
C ARG A 180 9.17 16.77 8.93
N GLU A 181 8.66 16.34 10.08
CA GLU A 181 9.45 16.12 11.30
C GLU A 181 10.57 15.09 11.06
N VAL A 182 10.29 13.99 10.36
CA VAL A 182 11.32 13.02 9.98
C VAL A 182 12.35 13.64 9.03
N LEU A 183 11.90 14.41 8.05
CA LEU A 183 12.79 15.06 7.07
C LEU A 183 13.67 16.15 7.72
N ASP A 184 13.15 16.90 8.67
CA ASP A 184 13.87 17.96 9.39
C ASP A 184 15.04 17.38 10.20
N ASN A 185 14.88 16.18 10.74
CA ASN A 185 15.94 15.44 11.41
C ASN A 185 16.97 14.81 10.45
N LEU A 186 16.70 14.80 9.13
CA LEU A 186 17.50 14.12 8.10
C LEU A 186 18.00 15.05 6.99
N GLN A 187 17.95 16.37 7.20
CA GLN A 187 18.33 17.37 6.17
C GLN A 187 19.77 17.23 5.66
N SER A 188 20.67 16.59 6.42
CA SER A 188 22.05 16.33 6.01
C SER A 188 22.18 15.25 4.91
N VAL A 189 21.17 14.40 4.74
CA VAL A 189 21.19 13.25 3.82
C VAL A 189 19.99 13.20 2.88
N ILE A 190 18.88 13.84 3.24
CA ILE A 190 17.68 13.97 2.42
C ILE A 190 17.36 15.47 2.25
N LEU A 191 17.39 15.94 1.01
CA LEU A 191 17.09 17.32 0.67
C LEU A 191 15.68 17.46 0.12
N LEU A 192 14.96 18.49 0.56
CA LEU A 192 13.66 18.82 0.03
C LEU A 192 13.83 19.74 -1.18
N GLY A 193 13.40 19.26 -2.36
CA GLY A 193 13.43 20.06 -3.60
C GLY A 193 12.42 21.20 -3.60
N SER A 194 12.54 22.12 -4.57
CA SER A 194 11.58 23.22 -4.77
C SER A 194 10.17 22.74 -5.12
N ASP A 195 10.05 21.53 -5.66
CA ASP A 195 8.81 20.80 -5.91
C ASP A 195 8.25 20.09 -4.66
N ASN A 196 8.85 20.35 -3.49
CA ASN A 196 8.50 19.73 -2.22
C ASN A 196 8.66 18.20 -2.22
N ALA A 197 9.52 17.64 -3.08
CA ALA A 197 9.82 16.21 -3.11
C ALA A 197 11.17 15.91 -2.44
N PRO A 198 11.22 14.99 -1.45
CA PRO A 198 12.45 14.61 -0.77
C PRO A 198 13.35 13.78 -1.70
N ARG A 199 14.63 14.11 -1.73
CA ARG A 199 15.65 13.45 -2.54
C ARG A 199 16.86 13.10 -1.70
N ILE A 200 17.30 11.87 -1.81
CA ILE A 200 18.51 11.39 -1.15
C ILE A 200 19.72 12.02 -1.85
N TYR A 201 20.61 12.64 -1.07
CA TYR A 201 21.78 13.35 -1.59
C TYR A 201 22.84 12.41 -2.18
N HIS A 202 23.09 11.29 -1.52
CA HIS A 202 24.15 10.36 -1.93
C HIS A 202 23.70 8.90 -1.86
N LYS A 203 24.01 8.13 -2.92
CA LYS A 203 23.62 6.72 -3.06
C LYS A 203 24.11 5.83 -1.90
N SER A 204 25.22 6.18 -1.25
CA SER A 204 25.73 5.40 -0.11
C SER A 204 24.77 5.34 1.07
N PHE A 205 23.84 6.30 1.21
CA PHE A 205 22.87 6.33 2.30
C PHE A 205 21.86 5.19 2.20
N PRO A 206 21.06 5.05 1.11
CA PRO A 206 20.18 3.91 0.94
C PRO A 206 20.98 2.60 0.92
N ASP A 207 22.13 2.54 0.23
CA ASP A 207 22.98 1.35 0.19
C ASP A 207 23.46 0.90 1.59
N TYR A 208 23.58 1.83 2.55
CA TYR A 208 23.90 1.50 3.94
C TYR A 208 22.65 0.99 4.67
N LEU A 209 21.53 1.72 4.59
CA LEU A 209 20.31 1.39 5.34
C LEU A 209 19.65 0.08 4.91
N THR A 210 19.77 -0.29 3.64
CA THR A 210 19.13 -1.49 3.07
C THR A 210 20.00 -2.75 3.13
N ASP A 211 21.23 -2.65 3.63
CA ASP A 211 22.18 -3.75 3.72
C ASP A 211 22.32 -4.21 5.18
N GLU A 212 21.79 -5.40 5.50
CA GLU A 212 21.83 -5.99 6.84
C GLU A 212 23.26 -6.32 7.32
N ALA A 213 24.19 -6.51 6.38
CA ALA A 213 25.60 -6.72 6.69
C ALA A 213 26.27 -5.41 7.12
N ARG A 214 25.81 -4.26 6.63
CA ARG A 214 26.40 -2.93 6.90
C ARG A 214 25.68 -2.17 8.01
N CYS A 215 24.36 -2.08 7.98
CA CYS A 215 23.58 -1.41 9.02
C CYS A 215 23.31 -2.36 10.19
N LYS A 216 24.04 -2.18 11.29
CA LYS A 216 23.90 -3.01 12.50
C LYS A 216 22.89 -2.48 13.52
N ASP A 217 22.40 -1.25 13.35
CA ASP A 217 21.34 -0.70 14.21
C ASP A 217 19.96 -1.07 13.64
N PRO A 218 19.19 -1.95 14.33
CA PRO A 218 17.88 -2.38 13.84
C PRO A 218 16.86 -1.24 13.72
N ARG A 219 17.09 -0.10 14.40
CA ARG A 219 16.20 1.07 14.34
C ARG A 219 16.38 1.87 13.04
N LEU A 220 17.56 1.77 12.42
CA LEU A 220 17.90 2.49 11.20
C LEU A 220 17.73 1.62 9.95
N GLN A 221 17.84 0.31 10.11
CA GLN A 221 17.73 -0.65 9.01
C GLN A 221 16.38 -0.54 8.29
N ILE A 222 16.42 -0.60 6.96
CA ILE A 222 15.25 -0.56 6.09
C ILE A 222 15.17 -1.87 5.31
N ASP A 223 14.15 -2.68 5.60
CA ASP A 223 13.81 -3.82 4.77
C ASP A 223 13.07 -3.33 3.52
N THR A 224 13.76 -3.39 2.39
CA THR A 224 13.22 -2.96 1.09
C THR A 224 12.03 -3.80 0.66
N ARG A 225 12.07 -5.12 0.86
CA ARG A 225 10.98 -6.03 0.48
C ARG A 225 9.70 -5.65 1.22
N ILE A 226 9.80 -5.42 2.53
CA ILE A 226 8.67 -4.98 3.34
C ILE A 226 8.17 -3.61 2.85
N CYS A 227 9.04 -2.67 2.51
CA CYS A 227 8.62 -1.37 1.97
C CYS A 227 7.87 -1.51 0.63
N HIS A 228 8.33 -2.37 -0.28
CA HIS A 228 7.65 -2.61 -1.55
C HIS A 228 6.30 -3.31 -1.37
N ILE A 229 6.18 -4.31 -0.48
CA ILE A 229 4.88 -4.93 -0.13
C ILE A 229 3.90 -3.84 0.31
N ARG A 230 4.34 -2.99 1.24
CA ARG A 230 3.51 -1.91 1.81
C ARG A 230 3.03 -0.92 0.77
N ILE A 231 3.92 -0.44 -0.10
CA ILE A 231 3.53 0.51 -1.15
C ILE A 231 2.60 -0.17 -2.16
N ALA A 232 2.85 -1.44 -2.54
CA ALA A 232 1.96 -2.18 -3.43
C ALA A 232 0.55 -2.32 -2.85
N THR A 233 0.43 -2.72 -1.58
CA THR A 233 -0.87 -2.77 -0.87
C THR A 233 -1.56 -1.41 -0.91
N ARG A 234 -0.84 -0.32 -0.61
CA ARG A 234 -1.39 1.04 -0.69
C ARG A 234 -1.83 1.43 -2.09
N CYS A 235 -1.10 1.03 -3.12
CA CYS A 235 -1.52 1.28 -4.50
C CYS A 235 -2.87 0.61 -4.79
N PHE A 236 -3.07 -0.64 -4.37
CA PHE A 236 -4.35 -1.34 -4.54
C PHE A 236 -5.48 -0.68 -3.74
N GLU A 237 -5.26 -0.32 -2.48
CA GLU A 237 -6.26 0.38 -1.67
C GLU A 237 -6.66 1.74 -2.26
N ILE A 238 -5.69 2.50 -2.79
CA ILE A 238 -5.95 3.79 -3.45
C ILE A 238 -6.78 3.57 -4.71
N MET A 239 -6.43 2.56 -5.51
CA MET A 239 -7.16 2.21 -6.71
C MET A 239 -8.58 1.73 -6.40
N ASP A 240 -8.75 0.86 -5.42
CA ASP A 240 -10.06 0.35 -4.97
C ASP A 240 -11.02 1.48 -4.55
N LYS A 241 -10.50 2.48 -3.84
CA LYS A 241 -11.29 3.64 -3.37
C LYS A 241 -11.63 4.66 -4.45
N ARG A 242 -10.86 4.72 -5.55
CA ARG A 242 -10.87 5.85 -6.49
C ARG A 242 -11.28 5.44 -7.91
N LEU A 243 -10.85 4.27 -8.35
CA LEU A 243 -11.15 3.77 -9.68
C LEU A 243 -12.64 3.46 -9.78
N LYS A 244 -13.20 3.90 -10.90
CA LYS A 244 -14.58 3.64 -11.29
C LYS A 244 -14.74 3.97 -12.77
N ARG A 245 -15.74 3.35 -13.40
CA ARG A 245 -16.12 3.64 -14.78
C ARG A 245 -16.42 5.13 -14.94
N ASN A 246 -15.91 5.72 -16.01
CA ASN A 246 -16.08 7.14 -16.34
C ASN A 246 -15.66 8.04 -15.18
N ILE A 247 -14.40 7.89 -14.74
CA ILE A 247 -13.87 8.55 -13.54
C ILE A 247 -13.94 10.09 -13.64
N LEU A 248 -13.86 10.64 -14.86
CA LEU A 248 -14.00 12.07 -15.14
C LEU A 248 -15.46 12.52 -15.33
N GLY A 249 -16.41 11.58 -15.42
CA GLY A 249 -17.83 11.89 -15.56
C GLY A 249 -18.19 12.56 -16.88
N LEU A 250 -17.55 12.14 -17.98
CA LEU A 250 -17.85 12.66 -19.32
C LEU A 250 -19.30 12.35 -19.71
N GLY A 251 -20.01 13.37 -20.19
CA GLY A 251 -21.39 13.30 -20.65
C GLY A 251 -21.52 12.93 -22.13
N ASP A 252 -22.76 12.93 -22.62
CA ASP A 252 -23.02 12.87 -24.06
C ASP A 252 -22.82 14.25 -24.69
N PRO A 253 -22.10 14.37 -25.82
CA PRO A 253 -21.49 13.31 -26.64
C PRO A 253 -20.01 12.99 -26.31
N ALA A 254 -19.41 13.70 -25.35
CA ALA A 254 -17.97 13.64 -25.04
C ALA A 254 -17.46 12.22 -24.75
N ARG A 255 -18.30 11.36 -24.16
CA ARG A 255 -17.93 9.97 -23.86
C ARG A 255 -17.64 9.08 -25.09
N PHE A 256 -18.05 9.50 -26.29
CA PHE A 256 -17.78 8.81 -27.55
C PHE A 256 -16.67 9.46 -28.38
N MET A 257 -15.99 10.48 -27.84
CA MET A 257 -14.95 11.23 -28.55
C MET A 257 -13.54 10.70 -28.24
N ARG A 258 -12.52 11.28 -28.90
CA ARG A 258 -11.12 11.10 -28.47
C ARG A 258 -10.95 11.69 -27.08
N ASN A 259 -10.00 11.18 -26.29
CA ASN A 259 -9.74 11.71 -24.94
C ASN A 259 -9.60 13.24 -24.94
N GLU A 260 -8.79 13.81 -25.84
CA GLU A 260 -8.59 15.26 -25.92
C GLU A 260 -9.85 16.02 -26.35
N ASP A 261 -10.63 15.47 -27.27
CA ASP A 261 -11.82 16.12 -27.81
C ASP A 261 -12.98 16.08 -26.81
N GLY A 262 -13.14 14.96 -26.10
CA GLY A 262 -14.15 14.79 -25.05
C GLY A 262 -13.89 15.69 -23.86
N LEU A 263 -12.63 15.79 -23.40
CA LEU A 263 -12.24 16.72 -22.33
C LEU A 263 -12.55 18.18 -22.70
N LYS A 264 -12.26 18.58 -23.95
CA LYS A 264 -12.59 19.92 -24.44
C LYS A 264 -14.10 20.14 -24.55
N LYS A 265 -14.84 19.13 -25.00
CA LYS A 265 -16.29 19.22 -25.22
C LYS A 265 -17.06 19.44 -23.92
N ASP A 266 -16.64 18.79 -22.85
CA ASP A 266 -17.22 18.92 -21.51
C ASP A 266 -16.49 19.97 -20.64
N GLU A 267 -15.56 20.73 -21.24
CA GLU A 267 -14.80 21.79 -20.58
C GLU A 267 -14.09 21.34 -19.29
N ILE A 268 -13.59 20.09 -19.28
CA ILE A 268 -12.89 19.51 -18.14
C ILE A 268 -11.54 20.19 -17.95
N THR A 269 -11.38 20.86 -16.80
CA THR A 269 -10.17 21.59 -16.43
C THR A 269 -9.08 20.68 -15.86
N ASP A 270 -7.81 21.11 -15.95
CA ASP A 270 -6.69 20.40 -15.31
C ASP A 270 -6.88 20.22 -13.80
N LYS A 271 -7.56 21.18 -13.14
CA LYS A 271 -7.89 21.08 -11.73
C LYS A 271 -8.85 19.93 -11.45
N GLN A 272 -9.92 19.78 -12.25
CA GLN A 272 -10.84 18.65 -12.13
C GLN A 272 -10.16 17.32 -12.42
N ILE A 273 -9.27 17.27 -13.41
CA ILE A 273 -8.46 16.07 -13.69
C ILE A 273 -7.59 15.73 -12.47
N GLN A 274 -6.97 16.73 -11.84
CA GLN A 274 -6.13 16.54 -10.66
C GLN A 274 -6.95 16.13 -9.42
N GLU A 275 -8.19 16.59 -9.29
CA GLU A 275 -9.11 16.18 -8.21
C GLU A 275 -9.58 14.73 -8.37
N LYS A 276 -9.94 14.33 -9.60
CA LYS A 276 -10.44 12.98 -9.91
C LYS A 276 -9.33 11.95 -10.06
N ILE A 277 -8.19 12.35 -10.63
CA ILE A 277 -7.01 11.52 -10.86
C ILE A 277 -5.78 12.19 -10.22
N PRO A 278 -5.72 12.25 -8.88
CA PRO A 278 -4.64 12.90 -8.14
C PRO A 278 -3.32 12.15 -8.28
N GLN A 279 -2.21 12.82 -7.94
CA GLN A 279 -0.85 12.28 -8.15
C GLN A 279 -0.63 10.90 -7.51
N GLN A 280 -1.18 10.64 -6.32
CA GLN A 280 -1.05 9.34 -5.66
C GLN A 280 -1.82 8.23 -6.41
N LEU A 281 -2.94 8.54 -7.05
CA LEU A 281 -3.65 7.59 -7.92
C LEU A 281 -2.86 7.34 -9.21
N ARG A 282 -2.31 8.40 -9.82
CA ARG A 282 -1.44 8.25 -11.00
C ARG A 282 -0.23 7.37 -10.68
N TYR A 283 0.40 7.61 -9.54
CA TYR A 283 1.50 6.77 -9.07
C TYR A 283 1.06 5.32 -8.90
N ALA A 284 -0.05 5.10 -8.18
CA ALA A 284 -0.59 3.78 -7.94
C ALA A 284 -0.88 3.03 -9.24
N CYS A 285 -1.53 3.65 -10.22
CA CYS A 285 -1.83 3.03 -11.51
C CYS A 285 -0.60 2.71 -12.36
N VAL A 286 0.51 3.44 -12.18
CA VAL A 286 1.69 3.35 -13.04
C VAL A 286 2.79 2.44 -12.46
N TYR A 287 2.90 2.32 -11.13
CA TYR A 287 4.07 1.70 -10.49
C TYR A 287 3.75 0.53 -9.56
N TRP A 288 2.48 0.13 -9.40
CA TRP A 288 2.11 -1.00 -8.52
C TRP A 288 2.85 -2.30 -8.89
N ASP A 289 3.06 -2.54 -10.18
CA ASP A 289 3.76 -3.72 -10.72
C ASP A 289 5.26 -3.70 -10.39
N ASN A 290 5.92 -2.53 -10.44
CA ASN A 290 7.32 -2.41 -10.02
C ASN A 290 7.50 -2.78 -8.54
N HIS A 291 6.54 -2.43 -7.68
CA HIS A 291 6.59 -2.83 -6.28
C HIS A 291 6.33 -4.33 -6.09
N LEU A 292 5.37 -4.91 -6.83
CA LEU A 292 5.13 -6.35 -6.80
C LEU A 292 6.34 -7.18 -7.25
N GLU A 293 7.06 -6.74 -8.27
CA GLU A 293 8.24 -7.45 -8.78
C GLU A 293 9.31 -7.63 -7.70
N VAL A 294 9.53 -6.59 -6.88
CA VAL A 294 10.49 -6.62 -5.76
C VAL A 294 9.92 -7.37 -4.56
N ALA A 295 8.64 -7.18 -4.25
CA ALA A 295 7.97 -7.83 -3.12
C ALA A 295 8.03 -9.36 -3.19
N LYS A 296 8.00 -9.91 -4.42
CA LYS A 296 7.84 -11.34 -4.75
C LYS A 296 6.57 -11.88 -4.12
N ILE A 297 5.56 -12.14 -4.96
CA ILE A 297 4.18 -12.56 -4.64
C ILE A 297 4.13 -13.85 -3.79
N GLU A 298 4.50 -13.73 -2.51
CA GLU A 298 4.47 -14.79 -1.51
C GLU A 298 3.57 -14.40 -0.32
N ASP A 299 3.26 -13.11 -0.20
CA ASP A 299 2.35 -12.57 0.81
C ASP A 299 0.89 -12.80 0.38
N GLU A 300 0.14 -13.52 1.20
CA GLU A 300 -1.25 -13.91 0.92
C GLU A 300 -2.20 -12.70 0.91
N ALA A 301 -1.99 -11.71 1.79
CA ALA A 301 -2.84 -10.52 1.83
C ALA A 301 -2.64 -9.67 0.58
N LEU A 302 -1.41 -9.46 0.16
CA LEU A 302 -1.08 -8.75 -1.08
C LEU A 302 -1.64 -9.47 -2.31
N MET A 303 -1.66 -10.80 -2.29
CA MET A 303 -2.28 -11.60 -3.34
C MET A 303 -3.79 -11.38 -3.42
N ASN A 304 -4.49 -11.36 -2.28
CA ASN A 304 -5.91 -11.10 -2.25
C ASN A 304 -6.25 -9.70 -2.78
N GLU A 305 -5.43 -8.69 -2.47
CA GLU A 305 -5.60 -7.33 -3.02
C GLU A 305 -5.39 -7.29 -4.54
N LEU A 306 -4.39 -8.01 -5.06
CA LEU A 306 -4.18 -8.14 -6.51
C LEU A 306 -5.35 -8.86 -7.18
N GLU A 307 -5.83 -9.97 -6.60
CA GLU A 307 -6.99 -10.71 -7.12
C GLU A 307 -8.21 -9.81 -7.18
N LYS A 308 -8.54 -9.12 -6.08
CA LYS A 308 -9.63 -8.15 -6.03
C LYS A 308 -9.48 -7.05 -7.09
N PHE A 309 -8.29 -6.48 -7.21
CA PHE A 309 -8.01 -5.45 -8.22
C PHE A 309 -8.28 -5.96 -9.65
N VAL A 310 -7.80 -7.15 -9.99
CA VAL A 310 -8.00 -7.72 -11.33
C VAL A 310 -9.46 -8.14 -11.53
N ASP A 311 -10.15 -8.54 -10.47
CA ASP A 311 -11.55 -8.98 -10.48
C ASP A 311 -12.52 -7.81 -10.71
N GLU A 312 -12.26 -6.67 -10.07
CA GLU A 312 -13.19 -5.53 -9.97
C GLU A 312 -12.75 -4.29 -10.76
N HIS A 313 -11.44 -4.05 -10.93
CA HIS A 313 -10.91 -2.75 -11.32
C HIS A 313 -10.03 -2.73 -12.56
N MET A 314 -9.80 -3.86 -13.23
CA MET A 314 -8.88 -3.95 -14.37
C MET A 314 -9.28 -3.02 -15.51
N LEU A 315 -10.56 -2.96 -15.90
CA LEU A 315 -11.00 -2.04 -16.96
C LEU A 315 -10.97 -0.57 -16.54
N HIS A 316 -11.30 -0.28 -15.27
CA HIS A 316 -11.19 1.07 -14.71
C HIS A 316 -9.74 1.58 -14.73
N TRP A 317 -8.80 0.69 -14.45
CA TRP A 317 -7.37 0.98 -14.54
C TRP A 317 -6.93 1.26 -15.98
N LEU A 318 -7.39 0.48 -16.96
CA LEU A 318 -7.13 0.75 -18.38
C LEU A 318 -7.68 2.11 -18.83
N GLU A 319 -8.88 2.49 -18.36
CA GLU A 319 -9.46 3.82 -18.61
C GLU A 319 -8.52 4.92 -18.09
N VAL A 320 -8.07 4.83 -16.83
CA VAL A 320 -7.18 5.83 -16.24
C VAL A 320 -5.83 5.88 -16.96
N LEU A 321 -5.23 4.73 -17.29
CA LEU A 321 -3.96 4.68 -18.04
C LEU A 321 -4.09 5.36 -19.40
N SER A 322 -5.21 5.18 -20.10
CA SER A 322 -5.50 5.88 -21.36
C SER A 322 -5.60 7.38 -21.16
N LEU A 323 -6.37 7.84 -20.16
CA LEU A 323 -6.57 9.25 -19.85
C LEU A 323 -5.26 9.98 -19.48
N ILE A 324 -4.37 9.32 -18.73
CA ILE A 324 -3.06 9.89 -18.34
C ILE A 324 -1.96 9.66 -19.38
N ARG A 325 -2.28 9.11 -20.56
CA ARG A 325 -1.36 8.83 -21.67
C ARG A 325 -0.25 7.80 -21.37
N ASN A 326 -0.51 6.88 -20.44
CA ASN A 326 0.39 5.81 -20.04
C ASN A 326 -0.14 4.40 -20.37
N PHE A 327 -1.06 4.28 -21.33
CA PHE A 327 -1.67 3.01 -21.72
C PHE A 327 -0.65 1.94 -22.14
N ASP A 328 0.50 2.37 -22.65
CA ASP A 328 1.61 1.51 -23.10
C ASP A 328 2.18 0.64 -21.96
N LEU A 329 1.99 1.05 -20.71
CA LEU A 329 2.47 0.33 -19.53
C LEU A 329 1.57 -0.85 -19.13
N ALA A 330 0.32 -0.90 -19.61
CA ALA A 330 -0.66 -1.90 -19.15
C ALA A 330 -0.18 -3.34 -19.40
N HIS A 331 0.42 -3.59 -20.57
CA HIS A 331 0.95 -4.91 -20.89
C HIS A 331 2.16 -5.29 -20.04
N VAL A 332 3.06 -4.33 -19.77
CA VAL A 332 4.26 -4.57 -18.98
C VAL A 332 3.85 -5.01 -17.57
N ALA A 333 2.93 -4.26 -16.95
CA ALA A 333 2.42 -4.56 -15.61
C ALA A 333 1.76 -5.96 -15.54
N ILE A 334 0.88 -6.30 -16.48
CA ILE A 334 0.22 -7.62 -16.50
C ILE A 334 1.25 -8.76 -16.70
N ARG A 335 2.26 -8.56 -17.55
CA ARG A 335 3.32 -9.56 -17.76
C ARG A 335 4.15 -9.80 -16.52
N VAL A 336 4.47 -8.76 -15.75
CA VAL A 336 5.17 -8.87 -14.47
C VAL A 336 4.40 -9.82 -13.56
N VAL A 337 3.09 -9.62 -13.41
CA VAL A 337 2.25 -10.49 -12.59
C VAL A 337 2.24 -11.93 -13.12
N LEU A 338 2.00 -12.14 -14.42
CA LEU A 338 1.97 -13.48 -15.01
C LEU A 338 3.29 -14.26 -14.84
N LYS A 339 4.43 -13.57 -14.80
CA LYS A 339 5.76 -14.14 -14.53
C LYS A 339 5.91 -14.57 -13.06
N LEU A 340 5.29 -13.83 -12.14
CA LEU A 340 5.34 -14.10 -10.71
C LEU A 340 4.36 -15.21 -10.28
N LEU A 341 3.26 -15.40 -11.02
CA LEU A 341 2.28 -16.46 -10.76
C LEU A 341 2.84 -17.86 -11.13
N LYS A 342 2.61 -18.83 -10.24
CA LYS A 342 2.99 -20.23 -10.47
C LYS A 342 2.32 -20.78 -11.75
N PRO A 343 2.97 -21.71 -12.48
CA PRO A 343 2.36 -22.40 -13.61
C PRO A 343 1.13 -23.21 -13.14
N GLY A 344 -0.03 -22.94 -13.72
CA GLY A 344 -1.30 -23.58 -13.37
C GLY A 344 -2.50 -22.77 -13.88
N SER A 345 -3.68 -23.39 -13.92
CA SER A 345 -4.93 -22.74 -14.34
C SER A 345 -5.64 -22.10 -13.15
N SER A 346 -5.17 -20.93 -12.70
CA SER A 346 -5.99 -20.08 -11.82
C SER A 346 -6.83 -19.12 -12.66
N ASP A 347 -8.04 -18.80 -12.17
CA ASP A 347 -8.93 -17.80 -12.78
C ASP A 347 -8.21 -16.46 -12.95
N LEU A 348 -7.40 -16.05 -11.98
CA LEU A 348 -6.54 -14.87 -12.08
C LEU A 348 -5.63 -14.93 -13.31
N ARG A 349 -4.92 -16.05 -13.52
CA ARG A 349 -4.00 -16.21 -14.65
C ARG A 349 -4.74 -16.19 -15.99
N GLN A 350 -5.92 -16.82 -16.06
CA GLN A 350 -6.76 -16.80 -17.25
C GLN A 350 -7.26 -15.38 -17.55
N LEU A 351 -7.75 -14.66 -16.54
CA LEU A 351 -8.24 -13.30 -16.66
C LEU A 351 -7.15 -12.32 -17.12
N LEU A 352 -5.94 -12.44 -16.57
CA LEU A 352 -4.79 -11.66 -17.01
C LEU A 352 -4.34 -12.00 -18.44
N SER A 353 -4.46 -13.27 -18.84
CA SER A 353 -4.15 -13.71 -20.21
C SER A 353 -5.17 -13.17 -21.22
N ASP A 354 -6.46 -13.19 -20.87
CA ASP A 354 -7.53 -12.56 -21.64
C ASP A 354 -7.32 -11.04 -21.72
N ALA A 355 -6.87 -10.40 -20.64
CA ALA A 355 -6.55 -8.98 -20.61
C ALA A 355 -5.42 -8.60 -21.56
N LEU A 356 -4.35 -9.42 -21.66
CA LEU A 356 -3.31 -9.19 -22.66
C LEU A 356 -3.84 -9.24 -24.09
N ARG A 357 -4.73 -10.21 -24.40
CA ARG A 357 -5.36 -10.30 -25.72
C ARG A 357 -6.30 -9.13 -25.99
N PHE A 358 -7.07 -8.74 -24.99
CA PHE A 358 -7.98 -7.59 -25.03
C PHE A 358 -7.23 -6.29 -25.33
N ILE A 359 -6.18 -6.00 -24.56
CA ILE A 359 -5.37 -4.79 -24.76
C ILE A 359 -4.70 -4.85 -26.14
N GLY A 360 -4.14 -5.98 -26.57
CA GLY A 360 -3.47 -6.12 -27.87
C GLY A 360 -4.42 -5.91 -29.06
N LYS A 361 -5.62 -6.48 -29.00
CA LYS A 361 -6.65 -6.36 -30.06
C LYS A 361 -7.22 -4.94 -30.17
N PHE A 362 -7.43 -4.28 -29.04
CA PHE A 362 -8.11 -2.96 -28.98
C PHE A 362 -7.17 -1.81 -28.62
N TYR A 363 -5.85 -2.00 -28.77
CA TYR A 363 -4.84 -1.07 -28.29
C TYR A 363 -5.03 0.37 -28.79
N GLU A 364 -5.09 0.57 -30.12
CA GLU A 364 -5.21 1.90 -30.73
C GLU A 364 -6.54 2.58 -30.36
N LEU A 365 -7.60 1.80 -30.22
CA LEU A 365 -8.93 2.28 -29.85
C LEU A 365 -8.93 2.81 -28.42
N ILE A 366 -8.49 2.00 -27.46
CA ILE A 366 -8.50 2.35 -26.03
C ILE A 366 -7.51 3.48 -25.76
N LYS A 367 -6.31 3.44 -26.36
CA LYS A 367 -5.30 4.50 -26.23
C LYS A 367 -5.82 5.87 -26.69
N ARG A 368 -6.63 5.89 -27.74
CA ARG A 368 -7.21 7.12 -28.31
C ARG A 368 -8.45 7.59 -27.53
N SER A 369 -9.27 6.66 -27.06
CA SER A 369 -10.55 6.92 -26.42
C SER A 369 -10.79 5.95 -25.26
N ALA A 370 -10.54 6.39 -24.03
CA ALA A 370 -10.56 5.57 -22.83
C ALA A 370 -11.91 4.85 -22.60
N LEU A 371 -13.03 5.55 -22.81
CA LEU A 371 -14.37 5.00 -22.60
C LEU A 371 -14.80 3.98 -23.66
N HIS A 372 -14.12 3.93 -24.81
CA HIS A 372 -14.33 2.87 -25.77
C HIS A 372 -13.82 1.51 -25.27
N THR A 373 -13.14 1.45 -24.13
CA THR A 373 -12.94 0.21 -23.36
C THR A 373 -14.27 -0.51 -23.11
N TYR A 374 -15.30 0.24 -22.72
CA TYR A 374 -16.62 -0.29 -22.38
C TYR A 374 -17.56 -0.33 -23.58
N TYR A 375 -17.54 0.71 -24.41
CA TYR A 375 -18.53 0.86 -25.48
C TYR A 375 -18.17 0.12 -26.77
N SER A 376 -16.91 -0.26 -26.96
CA SER A 376 -16.46 -0.86 -28.23
C SER A 376 -15.51 -2.03 -28.07
N ALA A 377 -14.57 -2.00 -27.13
CA ALA A 377 -13.66 -3.13 -26.95
C ALA A 377 -14.36 -4.30 -26.25
N LEU A 378 -15.00 -4.04 -25.09
CA LEU A 378 -15.65 -5.07 -24.28
C LEU A 378 -16.77 -5.83 -25.00
N PRO A 379 -17.72 -5.18 -25.73
CA PRO A 379 -18.78 -5.89 -26.43
C PRO A 379 -18.30 -6.80 -27.58
N PHE A 380 -17.13 -6.50 -28.15
CA PHE A 380 -16.51 -7.28 -29.23
C PHE A 380 -15.44 -8.26 -28.72
N THR A 381 -15.35 -8.42 -27.40
CA THR A 381 -14.47 -9.40 -26.75
C THR A 381 -15.12 -10.78 -26.79
N PRO A 382 -14.34 -11.88 -26.97
CA PRO A 382 -14.95 -13.20 -27.08
C PRO A 382 -15.78 -13.60 -25.87
N SER A 383 -17.00 -14.10 -26.11
CA SER A 383 -18.00 -14.32 -25.06
C SER A 383 -17.62 -15.44 -24.07
N ASP A 384 -16.76 -16.38 -24.47
CA ASP A 384 -16.25 -17.42 -23.58
C ASP A 384 -15.03 -17.00 -22.76
N SER A 385 -14.44 -15.84 -23.04
CA SER A 385 -13.34 -15.31 -22.24
C SER A 385 -13.82 -14.97 -20.82
N LEU A 386 -12.96 -15.19 -19.83
CA LEU A 386 -13.27 -14.86 -18.44
C LEU A 386 -13.39 -13.34 -18.27
N LEU A 387 -12.60 -12.58 -19.03
CA LEU A 387 -12.68 -11.12 -19.05
C LEU A 387 -14.07 -10.62 -19.48
N TYR A 388 -14.62 -11.15 -20.58
CA TYR A 388 -15.95 -10.77 -21.03
C TYR A 388 -17.01 -11.07 -19.96
N ARG A 389 -17.04 -12.31 -19.46
CA ARG A 389 -18.04 -12.75 -18.47
C ARG A 389 -17.98 -11.92 -17.19
N ARG A 390 -16.78 -11.50 -16.78
CA ARG A 390 -16.58 -10.68 -15.58
C ARG A 390 -17.07 -9.24 -15.76
N TYR A 391 -16.72 -8.63 -16.88
CA TYR A 391 -16.82 -7.19 -17.05
C TYR A 391 -17.98 -6.73 -17.92
N ILE A 392 -18.71 -7.62 -18.62
CA ILE A 392 -19.80 -7.22 -19.53
C ILE A 392 -20.86 -6.32 -18.88
N LYS A 393 -21.07 -6.47 -17.56
CA LYS A 393 -21.93 -5.59 -16.75
C LYS A 393 -21.51 -4.11 -16.76
N ASP A 394 -20.28 -3.78 -17.14
CA ASP A 394 -19.78 -2.41 -17.21
C ASP A 394 -20.03 -1.77 -18.59
N ALA A 395 -20.50 -2.55 -19.57
CA ALA A 395 -20.91 -2.09 -20.88
C ALA A 395 -22.35 -1.48 -20.88
N VAL A 396 -22.85 -1.12 -19.69
CA VAL A 396 -24.15 -0.46 -19.48
C VAL A 396 -24.13 0.90 -20.20
N ASP A 397 -25.26 1.32 -20.75
CA ASP A 397 -25.42 2.52 -21.60
C ASP A 397 -24.87 2.40 -23.03
N ASN A 398 -24.58 1.19 -23.50
CA ASN A 398 -24.35 0.98 -24.93
C ASN A 398 -25.61 1.35 -25.72
N VAL A 399 -25.43 2.22 -26.71
CA VAL A 399 -26.51 2.68 -27.60
C VAL A 399 -27.13 1.52 -28.39
N CYS A 400 -26.35 0.45 -28.61
CA CYS A 400 -26.77 -0.75 -29.33
C CYS A 400 -26.43 -2.01 -28.53
N SER A 401 -27.37 -2.97 -28.47
CA SER A 401 -27.07 -4.34 -28.06
C SER A 401 -26.36 -5.08 -29.19
N ILE A 402 -25.25 -5.74 -28.89
CA ILE A 402 -24.53 -6.57 -29.85
C ILE A 402 -24.95 -8.03 -29.64
N GLU A 403 -25.50 -8.64 -30.68
CA GLU A 403 -25.80 -10.07 -30.72
C GLU A 403 -24.83 -10.76 -31.69
N GLY A 404 -24.25 -11.88 -31.24
CA GLY A 404 -23.19 -12.59 -31.97
C GLY A 404 -21.80 -12.03 -31.70
N GLY A 405 -20.78 -12.70 -32.26
CA GLY A 405 -19.37 -12.39 -32.00
C GLY A 405 -18.53 -13.66 -31.91
N PRO A 406 -17.20 -13.55 -31.83
CA PRO A 406 -16.34 -14.71 -31.64
C PRO A 406 -16.60 -15.33 -30.26
N GLU A 407 -16.77 -16.64 -30.18
CA GLU A 407 -16.87 -17.33 -28.88
C GLU A 407 -15.49 -17.35 -28.20
N ASN A 408 -14.45 -17.64 -28.98
CA ASN A 408 -13.07 -17.78 -28.55
C ASN A 408 -12.16 -16.74 -29.21
N TRP A 409 -11.06 -16.41 -28.54
CA TRP A 409 -9.99 -15.61 -29.14
C TRP A 409 -9.42 -16.30 -30.39
N ASP A 410 -9.25 -15.53 -31.45
CA ASP A 410 -8.60 -15.97 -32.69
C ASP A 410 -7.06 -16.02 -32.54
N ALA A 411 -6.37 -16.46 -33.60
CA ALA A 411 -4.91 -16.46 -33.64
C ALA A 411 -4.30 -15.05 -33.80
N LEU A 412 -5.13 -14.03 -34.04
CA LEU A 412 -4.68 -12.66 -34.24
C LEU A 412 -4.44 -11.99 -32.88
N VAL A 413 -3.17 -11.84 -32.51
CA VAL A 413 -2.79 -11.30 -31.21
C VAL A 413 -2.85 -9.77 -31.15
N ALA A 414 -2.51 -9.10 -32.25
CA ALA A 414 -2.53 -7.64 -32.34
C ALA A 414 -2.60 -7.13 -33.78
N ASN A 415 -3.26 -5.99 -33.98
CA ASN A 415 -3.22 -5.21 -35.22
C ASN A 415 -2.41 -3.94 -34.97
N ILE A 416 -1.34 -3.77 -35.75
CA ILE A 416 -0.27 -2.83 -35.41
C ILE A 416 -0.06 -1.85 -36.55
N THR A 417 -0.10 -0.55 -36.24
CA THR A 417 0.05 0.50 -37.25
C THR A 417 1.48 1.07 -37.24
N HIS A 418 2.25 0.81 -38.31
CA HIS A 418 3.62 1.33 -38.42
C HIS A 418 3.65 2.85 -38.56
N GLY A 419 2.75 3.45 -39.35
CA GLY A 419 2.67 4.90 -39.53
C GLY A 419 1.34 5.37 -40.10
N THR A 420 1.35 6.41 -40.95
CA THR A 420 0.09 6.80 -41.63
C THR A 420 -0.34 5.72 -42.62
N HIS A 421 -1.62 5.69 -42.98
CA HIS A 421 -2.20 4.70 -43.90
C HIS A 421 -1.53 4.64 -45.29
N TRP A 422 -0.69 5.62 -45.64
CA TRP A 422 0.08 5.67 -46.89
C TRP A 422 1.53 5.20 -46.75
N GLU A 423 2.02 4.85 -45.56
CA GLU A 423 3.41 4.41 -45.36
C GLU A 423 3.53 2.89 -45.54
N SER A 424 4.34 2.47 -46.51
CA SER A 424 4.72 1.07 -46.69
C SER A 424 5.75 0.66 -45.64
N VAL A 425 5.58 -0.54 -45.09
CA VAL A 425 6.62 -1.17 -44.27
C VAL A 425 7.54 -1.94 -45.20
N ASP A 426 8.80 -1.53 -45.26
CA ASP A 426 9.78 -2.11 -46.18
C ASP A 426 10.45 -3.36 -45.57
N ILE A 427 10.65 -3.37 -44.25
CA ILE A 427 11.38 -4.44 -43.56
C ILE A 427 10.69 -4.79 -42.24
N ILE A 428 10.57 -6.10 -41.98
CA ILE A 428 10.24 -6.66 -40.66
C ILE A 428 11.31 -7.67 -40.27
N LYS A 429 11.88 -7.53 -39.07
CA LYS A 429 12.89 -8.46 -38.52
C LYS A 429 12.66 -8.73 -37.04
N PHE A 430 12.70 -10.00 -36.65
CA PHE A 430 12.61 -10.42 -35.25
C PHE A 430 14.00 -10.46 -34.59
N SER A 431 14.03 -10.23 -33.28
CA SER A 431 15.22 -10.48 -32.47
C SER A 431 15.53 -11.98 -32.40
N LEU A 432 16.78 -12.34 -32.09
CA LEU A 432 17.22 -13.73 -31.96
C LEU A 432 16.37 -14.54 -30.97
N ALA A 433 15.89 -13.90 -29.91
CA ALA A 433 15.02 -14.50 -28.90
C ALA A 433 13.53 -14.50 -29.29
N SER A 434 13.17 -13.94 -30.46
CA SER A 434 11.78 -13.70 -30.92
C SER A 434 10.90 -12.95 -29.91
N THR A 435 11.51 -12.23 -28.97
CA THR A 435 10.82 -11.41 -27.96
C THR A 435 10.50 -10.02 -28.49
N LEU A 436 11.24 -9.55 -29.49
CA LEU A 436 11.10 -8.24 -30.10
C LEU A 436 11.03 -8.40 -31.62
N PHE A 437 10.37 -7.46 -32.28
CA PHE A 437 10.57 -7.26 -33.71
C PHE A 437 10.70 -5.78 -34.05
N VAL A 438 11.34 -5.51 -35.16
CA VAL A 438 11.49 -4.19 -35.73
C VAL A 438 10.67 -4.14 -37.01
N SER A 439 9.90 -3.08 -37.18
CA SER A 439 9.39 -2.68 -38.48
C SER A 439 10.04 -1.39 -38.92
N CYS A 440 10.43 -1.32 -40.18
CA CYS A 440 11.11 -0.17 -40.77
C CYS A 440 10.38 0.26 -42.04
N SER A 441 10.21 1.56 -42.20
CA SER A 441 9.85 2.22 -43.45
C SER A 441 10.89 3.28 -43.77
N TYR A 442 10.82 3.82 -44.98
CA TYR A 442 11.65 4.95 -45.41
C TYR A 442 11.72 6.12 -44.41
N LYS A 443 10.65 6.38 -43.63
CA LYS A 443 10.58 7.54 -42.72
C LYS A 443 10.77 7.23 -41.24
N ARG A 444 10.67 5.96 -40.82
CA ARG A 444 10.69 5.62 -39.40
C ARG A 444 11.05 4.16 -39.17
N LEU A 445 11.67 3.92 -38.02
CA LEU A 445 11.92 2.60 -37.47
C LEU A 445 11.17 2.47 -36.15
N LYS A 446 10.43 1.38 -35.98
CA LYS A 446 9.71 1.07 -34.75
C LYS A 446 10.14 -0.28 -34.20
N ILE A 447 10.36 -0.34 -32.89
CA ILE A 447 10.66 -1.56 -32.13
C ILE A 447 9.40 -1.94 -31.36
N TRP A 448 9.05 -3.21 -31.40
CA TRP A 448 7.82 -3.76 -30.85
C TRP A 448 8.11 -4.97 -29.97
N ASP A 449 7.26 -5.20 -28.98
CA ASP A 449 7.18 -6.46 -28.27
C ASP A 449 6.50 -7.49 -29.18
N ALA A 450 7.20 -8.57 -29.53
CA ALA A 450 6.72 -9.56 -30.50
C ALA A 450 5.54 -10.39 -30.01
N VAL A 451 5.30 -10.42 -28.71
CA VAL A 451 4.27 -11.26 -28.10
C VAL A 451 2.98 -10.48 -27.84
N THR A 452 3.04 -9.15 -27.69
CA THR A 452 1.85 -8.28 -27.52
C THR A 452 1.57 -7.38 -28.72
N GLY A 453 2.55 -7.17 -29.60
CA GLY A 453 2.41 -6.23 -30.70
C GLY A 453 2.45 -4.75 -30.30
N THR A 454 2.89 -4.43 -29.08
CA THR A 454 2.94 -3.03 -28.63
C THR A 454 4.26 -2.33 -28.96
N PRO A 455 4.20 -1.02 -29.25
CA PRO A 455 5.39 -0.24 -29.55
C PRO A 455 6.22 -0.01 -28.29
N ILE A 456 7.48 -0.40 -28.33
CA ILE A 456 8.46 -0.12 -27.29
C ILE A 456 9.20 1.18 -27.59
N PHE A 457 9.57 1.38 -28.86
CA PHE A 457 10.38 2.52 -29.26
C PHE A 457 10.09 2.95 -30.70
N THR A 458 10.15 4.25 -30.97
CA THR A 458 10.01 4.81 -32.33
C THR A 458 11.19 5.75 -32.60
N ILE A 459 11.90 5.50 -33.68
CA ILE A 459 12.96 6.34 -34.23
C ILE A 459 12.40 6.97 -35.50
N ALA A 460 12.30 8.30 -35.53
CA ALA A 460 12.04 9.02 -36.77
C ALA A 460 13.32 9.04 -37.61
N GLY A 461 13.22 8.76 -38.90
CA GLY A 461 14.31 9.03 -39.84
C GLY A 461 14.46 10.54 -40.03
N ASP A 462 15.69 11.02 -40.13
CA ASP A 462 15.95 12.40 -40.53
C ASP A 462 15.49 12.59 -41.97
N SER A 463 14.68 13.62 -42.18
CA SER A 463 14.12 14.01 -43.48
C SER A 463 15.17 14.58 -44.43
#